data_AF-W2SD19-F1
#
_entry.id   AF-W2SD19-F1
#
_cell.length_a   1.000
_cell.length_b   1.000
_cell.length_c   1.000
_cell.angle_alpha   90.00
_cell.angle_beta   90.00
_cell.angle_gamma   90.00
#
_symmetry.space_group_name_H-M   'P 1'
#
loop_
_entity.id
_entity.type
_entity.pdbx_description
1 polymer ?
#
loop_
_entity_poly.entity_id
_entity_poly.type
_entity_poly.pdbx_seq_one_letter_code
_entity_poly.pdbx_strand_id
1 'polypeptide(L)'
;MEEMTHRGFYASKKQYKNKITAWGLDKNNKRSEVEAMLREKRRRESLGQSCIFVSRGWLVDTTSLERFSRRARISSRITNTRHENQAEVELPPDVRCIPLPSSPNAITAPTDLETLRKLFHYTSVLFHSFFDRDFTSMVRRDYSMLDAAHNIMLDALRALSVQQYTRAGPLLDSAFSLFDDIVTSNHPNGLSVVLKTVAACYRHGFADIGTRVADYAREMAGVRLDERDPRWVLYQMLPTLKMSEARGNKGMVVPRDEVVGVYEVFCRDLWRRKRPGGGVLVLLWYPSLFCW
;
A
#
# COMPACT_ATOMS: atom_id res chain seq x y z
N MET A 1 8.90 28.22 -8.96
CA MET A 1 9.29 27.05 -9.79
C MET A 1 8.76 27.30 -11.20
N GLU A 2 9.06 28.49 -11.73
CA GLU A 2 8.70 29.00 -13.05
C GLU A 2 10.02 29.52 -13.63
N GLU A 3 10.18 29.42 -14.96
CA GLU A 3 11.42 29.63 -15.74
C GLU A 3 12.27 28.38 -16.05
N MET A 4 11.68 27.37 -16.71
CA MET A 4 12.46 26.47 -17.59
C MET A 4 11.71 26.04 -18.87
N THR A 5 10.55 26.64 -19.19
CA THR A 5 9.68 26.19 -20.28
C THR A 5 9.87 26.92 -21.62
N HIS A 6 10.81 27.86 -21.75
CA HIS A 6 10.89 28.71 -22.95
C HIS A 6 12.04 28.46 -23.94
N ARG A 7 12.93 27.49 -23.73
CA ARG A 7 13.90 27.07 -24.75
C ARG A 7 14.10 25.56 -24.64
N GLY A 8 13.94 24.82 -25.74
CA GLY A 8 13.96 23.35 -25.82
C GLY A 8 15.29 22.70 -25.43
N PHE A 9 15.65 22.79 -24.15
CA PHE A 9 16.81 22.11 -23.59
C PHE A 9 16.45 20.66 -23.27
N TYR A 10 16.81 19.76 -24.17
CA TYR A 10 16.78 18.33 -23.92
C TYR A 10 18.14 17.90 -23.40
N ALA A 11 18.25 17.64 -22.10
CA ALA A 11 19.47 17.09 -21.54
C ALA A 11 19.81 15.76 -22.22
N SER A 12 21.07 15.61 -22.64
CA SER A 12 21.56 14.37 -23.22
C SER A 12 21.47 13.22 -22.20
N LYS A 13 21.40 11.97 -22.70
CA LYS A 13 21.42 10.76 -21.87
C LYS A 13 22.60 10.73 -20.88
N LYS A 14 23.74 11.32 -21.26
CA LYS A 14 24.94 11.43 -20.40
C LYS A 14 24.71 12.39 -19.23
N GLN A 15 24.07 13.54 -19.47
CA GLN A 15 23.76 14.51 -18.42
C GLN A 15 22.78 13.95 -17.39
N TYR A 16 21.74 13.23 -17.83
CA TYR A 16 20.83 12.54 -16.91
C TYR A 16 21.53 11.47 -16.07
N LYS A 17 22.37 10.64 -16.68
CA LYS A 17 23.15 9.64 -15.93
C LYS A 17 24.07 10.28 -14.89
N ASN A 18 24.77 11.35 -15.26
CA ASN A 18 25.64 12.06 -14.32
C ASN A 18 24.86 12.66 -13.14
N LYS A 19 23.66 13.19 -13.38
CA LYS A 19 22.78 13.69 -12.31
C LYS A 19 22.27 12.57 -11.41
N ILE A 20 21.84 11.43 -11.95
CA ILE A 20 21.43 10.24 -11.18
C ILE A 20 22.57 9.75 -10.28
N THR A 21 23.79 9.67 -10.81
CA THR A 21 24.98 9.30 -10.03
C THR A 21 25.30 10.35 -8.95
N ALA A 22 25.22 11.64 -9.28
CA ALA A 22 25.46 12.72 -8.31
C ALA A 22 24.41 12.75 -7.19
N TRP A 23 23.17 12.36 -7.48
CA TRP A 23 22.10 12.22 -6.47
C TRP A 23 22.19 10.91 -5.66
N GLY A 24 23.18 10.06 -5.92
CA GLY A 24 23.29 8.77 -5.24
C GLY A 24 22.20 7.76 -5.63
N LEU A 25 21.42 8.02 -6.68
CA LEU A 25 20.35 7.14 -7.14
C LEU A 25 20.86 6.02 -8.06
N ASP A 26 22.18 5.81 -8.13
CA ASP A 26 22.73 4.68 -8.85
C ASP A 26 22.48 3.38 -8.09
N LYS A 27 21.95 2.39 -8.81
CA LYS A 27 21.69 1.03 -8.32
C LYS A 27 22.96 0.20 -8.16
N ASN A 28 24.09 0.66 -8.71
CA ASN A 28 25.33 -0.08 -8.65
C ASN A 28 26.05 0.14 -7.31
N ASN A 29 26.47 -0.96 -6.69
CA ASN A 29 27.30 -0.90 -5.49
C ASN A 29 28.72 -0.45 -5.87
N LYS A 30 29.26 0.54 -5.15
CA LYS A 30 30.65 0.94 -5.35
C LYS A 30 31.58 -0.12 -4.79
N ARG A 31 32.80 -0.23 -5.33
CA ARG A 31 33.78 -1.24 -4.89
C ARG A 31 34.07 -1.14 -3.38
N SER A 32 34.28 0.07 -2.87
CA SER A 32 34.54 0.32 -1.44
C SER A 32 33.37 -0.10 -0.55
N GLU A 33 32.13 0.15 -0.99
CA GLU A 33 30.91 -0.28 -0.29
C GLU A 33 30.83 -1.81 -0.22
N VAL A 34 31.10 -2.49 -1.34
CA VAL A 34 31.10 -3.96 -1.39
C VAL A 34 32.19 -4.54 -0.49
N GLU A 35 33.39 -3.97 -0.49
CA GLU A 35 34.50 -4.40 0.38
C GLU A 35 34.13 -4.28 1.86
N ALA A 36 33.55 -3.15 2.27
CA ALA A 36 33.08 -2.94 3.64
C ALA A 36 31.94 -3.90 4.04
N MET A 37 30.94 -4.06 3.17
CA MET A 37 29.84 -5.02 3.40
C MET A 37 30.34 -6.46 3.55
N LEU A 38 31.31 -6.90 2.74
CA LEU A 38 31.86 -8.26 2.82
C LEU A 38 32.74 -8.49 4.05
N ARG A 39 33.37 -7.45 4.60
CA ARG A 39 34.09 -7.51 5.87
C ARG A 39 33.10 -7.63 7.03
N GLU A 40 32.09 -6.78 7.07
CA GLU A 40 31.08 -6.79 8.12
C GLU A 40 30.26 -8.10 8.10
N LYS A 41 29.92 -8.61 6.91
CA LYS A 41 29.26 -9.92 6.75
C LYS A 41 30.07 -11.03 7.44
N ARG A 42 31.37 -11.11 7.16
CA ARG A 42 32.26 -12.14 7.76
C ARG A 42 32.41 -11.98 9.26
N ARG A 43 32.51 -10.74 9.75
CA ARG A 43 32.56 -10.44 11.18
C ARG A 43 31.28 -10.89 11.89
N ARG A 44 30.12 -10.72 11.28
CA ARG A 44 28.83 -11.19 11.82
C ARG A 44 28.72 -12.70 11.77
N GLU A 45 29.13 -13.32 10.65
CA GLU A 45 29.14 -14.78 10.49
C GLU A 45 30.05 -15.46 11.52
N SER A 46 31.21 -14.88 11.85
CA SER A 46 32.08 -15.41 12.92
C SER A 46 31.48 -15.31 14.32
N LEU A 47 30.51 -14.41 14.52
CA LEU A 47 29.71 -14.28 15.74
C LEU A 47 28.43 -15.12 15.72
N GLY A 48 28.21 -15.93 14.68
CA GLY A 48 26.98 -16.70 14.51
C GLY A 48 25.74 -15.84 14.23
N GLN A 49 25.93 -14.60 13.77
CA GLN A 49 24.87 -13.67 13.42
C GLN A 49 24.72 -13.57 11.91
N SER A 50 23.47 -13.55 11.43
CA SER A 50 23.16 -13.20 10.05
C SER A 50 22.78 -11.71 9.95
N CYS A 51 22.89 -11.12 8.76
CA CYS A 51 22.58 -9.71 8.54
C CYS A 51 22.12 -9.44 7.11
N ILE A 52 21.36 -8.36 6.93
CA ILE A 52 21.04 -7.78 5.62
C ILE A 52 21.72 -6.41 5.47
N PHE A 53 22.01 -6.02 4.22
CA PHE A 53 22.60 -4.72 3.92
C PHE A 53 21.61 -3.85 3.15
N VAL A 54 21.56 -2.58 3.52
CA VAL A 54 20.81 -1.55 2.79
C VAL A 54 21.81 -0.49 2.34
N SER A 55 21.87 -0.21 1.03
CA SER A 55 22.71 0.82 0.44
C SER A 55 21.84 1.87 -0.23
N ARG A 56 21.91 3.13 0.21
CA ARG A 56 21.13 4.26 -0.33
C ARG A 56 19.62 3.97 -0.41
N GLY A 57 19.09 3.28 0.60
CA GLY A 57 17.69 2.87 0.71
C GLY A 57 17.32 1.58 -0.04
N TRP A 58 18.24 0.97 -0.78
CA TRP A 58 18.01 -0.27 -1.53
C TRP A 58 18.54 -1.48 -0.78
N LEU A 59 17.72 -2.54 -0.70
CA LEU A 59 18.16 -3.83 -0.19
C LEU A 59 19.23 -4.40 -1.12
N VAL A 60 20.38 -4.74 -0.55
CA VAL A 60 21.50 -5.30 -1.30
C VAL A 60 21.38 -6.82 -1.33
N ASP A 61 21.32 -7.38 -2.54
CA ASP A 61 21.37 -8.83 -2.73
C ASP A 61 22.78 -9.37 -2.43
N THR A 62 22.88 -10.24 -1.42
CA THR A 62 24.12 -10.90 -1.01
C THR A 62 24.72 -11.76 -2.12
N THR A 63 23.89 -12.36 -2.98
CA THR A 63 24.35 -13.15 -4.14
C THR A 63 25.07 -12.25 -5.15
N SER A 64 24.54 -11.05 -5.37
CA SER A 64 25.15 -10.04 -6.23
C SER A 64 26.47 -9.50 -5.66
N LEU A 65 26.60 -9.35 -4.33
CA LEU A 65 27.86 -8.99 -3.67
C LEU A 65 28.95 -10.05 -3.93
N GLU A 66 28.61 -11.33 -3.80
CA GLU A 66 29.56 -12.43 -4.02
C GLU A 66 30.00 -12.54 -5.48
N ARG A 67 29.08 -12.34 -6.43
CA ARG A 67 29.39 -12.25 -7.87
C ARG A 67 30.31 -11.06 -8.16
N PHE A 68 30.06 -9.90 -7.54
CA PHE A 68 30.92 -8.74 -7.68
C PHE A 68 32.32 -9.01 -7.11
N SER A 69 32.42 -9.61 -5.92
CA SER A 69 33.70 -9.97 -5.29
C SER A 69 34.57 -10.84 -6.20
N ARG A 70 33.96 -11.87 -6.81
CA ARG A 70 34.62 -12.78 -7.74
C ARG A 70 35.15 -12.05 -8.97
N ARG A 71 34.35 -11.17 -9.59
CA ARG A 71 34.76 -10.38 -10.76
C ARG A 71 35.85 -9.36 -10.43
N ALA A 72 35.73 -8.67 -9.29
CA ALA A 72 36.62 -7.60 -8.89
C ALA A 72 37.89 -8.07 -8.17
N ARG A 73 38.08 -9.39 -8.01
CA ARG A 73 39.18 -10.03 -7.27
C ARG A 73 39.34 -9.45 -5.85
N ILE A 74 38.22 -9.23 -5.18
CA ILE A 74 38.17 -8.66 -3.83
C ILE A 74 38.51 -9.73 -2.80
N SER A 75 38.01 -10.96 -2.97
CA SER A 75 38.23 -12.07 -2.03
C SER A 75 39.71 -12.35 -1.74
N SER A 76 40.61 -12.18 -2.70
CA SER A 76 42.06 -12.42 -2.51
C SER A 76 42.79 -11.36 -1.69
N ARG A 77 42.19 -10.16 -1.50
CA ARG A 77 42.78 -9.10 -0.67
C ARG A 77 42.33 -9.19 0.79
N ILE A 78 41.13 -9.74 1.04
CA ILE A 78 40.57 -9.82 2.39
C ILE A 78 40.91 -11.16 3.08
N THR A 79 41.75 -12.01 2.48
CA THR A 79 42.20 -13.30 3.05
C THR A 79 43.47 -13.21 3.89
N ASN A 80 44.17 -12.07 3.93
CA ASN A 80 45.53 -12.00 4.49
C ASN A 80 45.63 -11.51 5.94
N THR A 81 44.53 -11.17 6.61
CA THR A 81 44.56 -10.55 7.94
C THR A 81 43.63 -11.26 8.93
N ARG A 82 44.12 -12.35 9.55
CA ARG A 82 43.41 -13.03 10.65
C ARG A 82 43.15 -12.11 11.85
N HIS A 83 43.94 -11.04 12.02
CA HIS A 83 43.81 -10.06 13.08
C HIS A 83 42.72 -8.98 12.84
N GLU A 84 42.16 -8.84 11.63
CA GLU A 84 41.14 -7.81 11.33
C GLU A 84 39.69 -8.28 11.55
N ASN A 85 39.46 -9.59 11.73
CA ASN A 85 38.11 -10.16 11.80
C ASN A 85 37.32 -9.85 13.09
N GLN A 86 37.92 -9.12 14.04
CA GLN A 86 37.27 -8.72 15.30
C GLN A 86 37.16 -7.20 15.48
N ALA A 87 37.83 -6.41 14.63
CA ALA A 87 37.69 -4.96 14.68
C ALA A 87 36.31 -4.53 14.14
N GLU A 88 35.73 -3.49 14.71
CA GLU A 88 34.50 -2.88 14.21
C GLU A 88 34.74 -2.37 12.78
N VAL A 89 33.88 -2.79 11.84
CA VAL A 89 33.99 -2.38 10.45
C VAL A 89 33.24 -1.07 10.28
N GLU A 90 33.98 0.01 10.02
CA GLU A 90 33.38 1.29 9.66
C GLU A 90 32.69 1.16 8.29
N LEU A 91 31.36 1.20 8.28
CA LEU A 91 30.57 1.18 7.06
C LEU A 91 30.49 2.59 6.47
N PRO A 92 30.52 2.74 5.12
CA PRO A 92 30.22 4.02 4.50
C PRO A 92 28.87 4.57 4.96
N PRO A 93 28.69 5.90 5.05
CA PRO A 93 27.49 6.53 5.63
C PRO A 93 26.18 6.13 4.93
N ASP A 94 26.27 5.78 3.64
CA ASP A 94 25.15 5.36 2.81
C ASP A 94 24.81 3.87 2.93
N VAL A 95 25.60 3.09 3.69
CA VAL A 95 25.45 1.65 3.86
C VAL A 95 25.08 1.34 5.30
N ARG A 96 24.02 0.57 5.50
CA ARG A 96 23.56 0.10 6.81
C ARG A 96 23.59 -1.42 6.84
N CYS A 97 24.18 -1.97 7.89
CA CYS A 97 24.06 -3.40 8.24
C CYS A 97 22.96 -3.56 9.28
N ILE A 98 21.96 -4.39 8.97
CA ILE A 98 20.86 -4.71 9.88
C ILE A 98 21.07 -6.16 10.34
N PRO A 99 21.45 -6.40 11.61
CA PRO A 99 21.58 -7.75 12.13
C PRO A 99 20.20 -8.42 12.21
N LEU A 100 20.14 -9.69 11.83
CA LEU A 100 18.96 -10.52 11.97
C LEU A 100 19.01 -11.24 13.33
N PRO A 101 17.88 -11.37 14.04
CA PRO A 101 17.83 -12.06 15.32
C PRO A 101 18.20 -13.54 15.16
N SER A 102 19.10 -14.04 16.03
CA SER A 102 19.65 -15.40 15.99
C SER A 102 18.64 -16.49 16.36
N SER A 103 17.59 -16.16 17.10
CA SER A 103 16.38 -16.98 17.17
C SER A 103 15.23 -16.21 16.53
N PRO A 104 14.51 -16.79 15.56
CA PRO A 104 13.19 -16.33 15.21
C PRO A 104 12.27 -16.75 16.35
N ASN A 105 12.40 -16.13 17.54
CA ASN A 105 11.29 -16.11 18.47
C ASN A 105 10.13 -15.54 17.66
N ALA A 106 9.15 -16.39 17.40
CA ALA A 106 8.12 -16.26 16.38
C ALA A 106 7.90 -14.80 16.03
N ILE A 107 8.32 -14.39 14.83
CA ILE A 107 7.87 -13.13 14.25
C ILE A 107 6.37 -13.33 14.04
N THR A 108 5.59 -13.21 15.11
CA THR A 108 4.16 -12.96 15.03
C THR A 108 4.09 -11.63 14.32
N ALA A 109 3.65 -11.66 13.06
CA ALA A 109 3.42 -10.45 12.31
C ALA A 109 2.59 -9.54 13.23
N PRO A 110 2.96 -8.25 13.40
CA PRO A 110 2.13 -7.31 14.14
C PRO A 110 0.66 -7.50 13.73
N THR A 111 -0.28 -7.44 14.67
CA THR A 111 -1.71 -7.74 14.41
C THR A 111 -2.26 -6.97 13.20
N ASP A 112 -1.72 -5.79 12.92
CA ASP A 112 -2.01 -4.98 11.73
C ASP A 112 -1.66 -5.72 10.41
N LEU A 113 -0.51 -6.40 10.35
CA LEU A 113 -0.12 -7.22 9.19
C LEU A 113 -0.96 -8.49 9.06
N GLU A 114 -1.39 -9.10 10.18
CA GLU A 114 -2.32 -10.23 10.12
C GLU A 114 -3.69 -9.80 9.59
N THR A 115 -4.16 -8.62 10.01
CA THR A 115 -5.39 -8.00 9.54
C THR A 115 -5.30 -7.72 8.03
N LEU A 116 -4.22 -7.07 7.57
CA LEU A 116 -4.01 -6.85 6.14
C LEU A 116 -3.90 -8.16 5.34
N ARG A 117 -3.24 -9.18 5.89
CA ARG A 117 -3.14 -10.51 5.25
C ARG A 117 -4.51 -11.15 5.08
N LYS A 118 -5.35 -11.12 6.13
CA LYS A 118 -6.74 -11.62 6.06
C LYS A 118 -7.55 -10.83 5.03
N LEU A 119 -7.44 -9.49 5.05
CA LEU A 119 -8.13 -8.59 4.13
C LEU A 119 -7.82 -8.98 2.68
N PHE A 120 -6.53 -9.07 2.32
CA PHE A 120 -6.13 -9.43 0.96
C PHE A 120 -6.52 -10.86 0.57
N HIS A 121 -6.46 -11.80 1.52
CA HIS A 121 -6.88 -13.18 1.28
C HIS A 121 -8.37 -13.27 0.92
N TYR A 122 -9.25 -12.75 1.76
CA TYR A 122 -10.70 -12.83 1.54
C TYR A 122 -11.14 -11.98 0.34
N THR A 123 -10.51 -10.83 0.09
CA THR A 123 -10.73 -10.07 -1.14
C THR A 123 -10.32 -10.88 -2.37
N SER A 124 -9.21 -11.61 -2.34
CA SER A 124 -8.84 -12.51 -3.46
C SER A 124 -9.92 -13.56 -3.68
N VAL A 125 -10.38 -14.23 -2.63
CA VAL A 125 -11.45 -15.25 -2.71
C VAL A 125 -12.71 -14.67 -3.35
N LEU A 126 -13.14 -13.47 -2.91
CA LEU A 126 -14.30 -12.78 -3.47
C LEU A 126 -14.12 -12.45 -4.95
N PHE A 127 -12.96 -11.94 -5.34
CA PHE A 127 -12.63 -11.67 -6.74
C PHE A 127 -12.67 -12.95 -7.59
N HIS A 128 -12.05 -14.04 -7.12
CA HIS A 128 -12.09 -15.32 -7.81
C HIS A 128 -13.52 -15.81 -8.00
N SER A 129 -14.31 -15.87 -6.92
CA SER A 129 -15.71 -16.29 -6.98
C SER A 129 -16.57 -15.42 -7.91
N PHE A 130 -16.32 -14.10 -7.94
CA PHE A 130 -17.05 -13.17 -8.81
C PHE A 130 -16.75 -13.42 -10.30
N PHE A 131 -15.49 -13.66 -10.66
CA PHE A 131 -15.10 -13.87 -12.06
C PHE A 131 -15.38 -15.28 -12.59
N ASP A 132 -15.53 -16.25 -11.70
CA ASP A 132 -15.84 -17.63 -12.09
C ASP A 132 -17.34 -17.81 -12.41
N ARG A 133 -18.19 -16.79 -12.15
CA ARG A 133 -19.63 -16.77 -12.49
C ARG A 133 -19.88 -16.15 -13.88
N ASP A 134 -20.86 -16.68 -14.62
CA ASP A 134 -21.21 -16.19 -15.95
C ASP A 134 -21.64 -14.71 -15.93
N PHE A 135 -20.92 -13.89 -16.70
CA PHE A 135 -20.75 -12.45 -16.48
C PHE A 135 -21.76 -11.55 -17.22
N THR A 136 -22.74 -12.11 -17.92
CA THR A 136 -23.46 -11.39 -19.00
C THR A 136 -24.60 -10.46 -18.53
N SER A 137 -25.13 -10.60 -17.31
CA SER A 137 -26.28 -9.80 -16.85
C SER A 137 -26.08 -9.01 -15.54
N MET A 138 -25.09 -9.35 -14.70
CA MET A 138 -24.95 -8.84 -13.34
C MET A 138 -24.23 -7.48 -13.24
N VAL A 139 -23.54 -7.06 -14.30
CA VAL A 139 -22.57 -5.96 -14.27
C VAL A 139 -23.28 -4.62 -14.06
N ARG A 140 -24.23 -4.22 -14.90
CA ARG A 140 -24.67 -2.81 -14.96
C ARG A 140 -25.36 -2.26 -13.70
N ARG A 141 -26.13 -3.05 -12.95
CA ARG A 141 -26.90 -2.55 -11.80
C ARG A 141 -26.03 -2.32 -10.56
N ASP A 142 -25.06 -3.20 -10.31
CA ASP A 142 -24.25 -3.14 -9.09
C ASP A 142 -23.31 -1.91 -9.08
N TYR A 143 -22.79 -1.46 -10.24
CA TYR A 143 -21.84 -0.33 -10.30
C TYR A 143 -22.46 1.03 -10.05
N SER A 144 -23.65 1.32 -10.59
CA SER A 144 -24.25 2.65 -10.42
C SER A 144 -24.55 2.97 -8.97
N MET A 145 -24.92 1.95 -8.21
CA MET A 145 -25.21 2.02 -6.79
C MET A 145 -23.94 2.23 -5.93
N LEU A 146 -22.85 1.55 -6.30
CA LEU A 146 -21.56 1.67 -5.62
C LEU A 146 -21.02 3.11 -5.61
N ASP A 147 -21.02 3.77 -6.76
CA ASP A 147 -20.57 5.16 -6.86
C ASP A 147 -21.59 6.12 -6.24
N ALA A 148 -22.90 5.83 -6.33
CA ALA A 148 -23.95 6.67 -5.77
C ALA A 148 -23.84 6.82 -4.26
N ALA A 149 -23.63 5.73 -3.51
CA ALA A 149 -23.53 5.79 -2.05
C ALA A 149 -22.39 6.70 -1.58
N HIS A 150 -21.22 6.56 -2.20
CA HIS A 150 -20.05 7.39 -1.89
C HIS A 150 -20.30 8.86 -2.22
N ASN A 151 -20.81 9.14 -3.41
CA ASN A 151 -21.05 10.52 -3.86
C ASN A 151 -22.11 11.23 -3.03
N ILE A 152 -23.21 10.54 -2.69
CA ILE A 152 -24.26 11.07 -1.81
C ILE A 152 -23.67 11.35 -0.42
N MET A 153 -22.83 10.47 0.12
CA MET A 153 -22.15 10.72 1.38
C MET A 153 -21.26 11.98 1.28
N LEU A 154 -20.46 12.13 0.22
CA LEU A 154 -19.64 13.34 0.03
C LEU A 154 -20.51 14.61 -0.01
N ASP A 155 -21.65 14.58 -0.68
CA ASP A 155 -22.58 15.71 -0.70
C ASP A 155 -23.20 15.98 0.68
N ALA A 156 -23.48 14.94 1.46
CA ALA A 156 -23.93 15.09 2.84
C ALA A 156 -22.86 15.74 3.73
N LEU A 157 -21.60 15.28 3.62
CA LEU A 157 -20.47 15.85 4.37
C LEU A 157 -20.21 17.32 3.98
N ARG A 158 -20.36 17.67 2.70
CA ARG A 158 -20.30 19.07 2.24
C ARG A 158 -21.44 19.90 2.82
N ALA A 159 -22.67 19.37 2.87
CA ALA A 159 -23.80 20.07 3.48
C ALA A 159 -23.58 20.28 4.98
N LEU A 160 -23.03 19.29 5.69
CA LEU A 160 -22.70 19.41 7.11
C LEU A 160 -21.61 20.46 7.38
N SER A 161 -20.58 20.55 6.52
CA SER A 161 -19.50 21.52 6.72
C SER A 161 -19.96 22.98 6.60
N VAL A 162 -21.06 23.22 5.86
CA VAL A 162 -21.72 24.54 5.77
C VAL A 162 -22.98 24.65 6.65
N GLN A 163 -23.15 23.73 7.62
CA GLN A 163 -24.27 23.70 8.59
C GLN A 163 -25.67 23.60 7.97
N GLN A 164 -25.79 23.02 6.78
CA GLN A 164 -27.08 22.75 6.11
C GLN A 164 -27.69 21.41 6.57
N TYR A 165 -28.05 21.31 7.84
CA TYR A 165 -28.52 20.05 8.46
C TYR A 165 -29.79 19.49 7.82
N THR A 166 -30.73 20.35 7.40
CA THR A 166 -31.97 19.95 6.73
C THR A 166 -31.74 19.26 5.38
N ARG A 167 -30.65 19.63 4.70
CA ARG A 167 -30.20 18.98 3.46
C ARG A 167 -29.36 17.74 3.75
N ALA A 168 -28.50 17.80 4.77
CA ALA A 168 -27.60 16.71 5.10
C ALA A 168 -28.33 15.43 5.56
N GLY A 169 -29.36 15.56 6.40
CA GLY A 169 -30.10 14.41 6.94
C GLY A 169 -30.62 13.44 5.87
N PRO A 170 -31.46 13.89 4.91
CA PRO A 170 -31.96 13.02 3.85
C PRO A 170 -30.88 12.41 2.95
N LEU A 171 -29.75 13.12 2.75
CA LEU A 171 -28.61 12.59 2.01
C LEU A 171 -27.92 11.47 2.79
N LEU A 172 -27.71 11.63 4.10
CA LEU A 172 -27.19 10.56 4.95
C LEU A 172 -28.10 9.34 4.90
N ASP A 173 -29.42 9.51 5.09
CA ASP A 173 -30.39 8.41 5.04
C ASP A 173 -30.31 7.66 3.70
N SER A 174 -30.24 8.40 2.59
CA SER A 174 -30.10 7.83 1.25
C SER A 174 -28.77 7.08 1.06
N ALA A 175 -27.66 7.58 1.63
CA ALA A 175 -26.38 6.89 1.58
C ALA A 175 -26.41 5.58 2.40
N PHE A 176 -26.99 5.61 3.60
CA PHE A 176 -27.14 4.44 4.46
C PHE A 176 -28.06 3.36 3.87
N SER A 177 -29.13 3.75 3.15
CA SER A 177 -29.97 2.77 2.45
C SER A 177 -29.20 2.03 1.36
N LEU A 178 -28.34 2.72 0.61
CA LEU A 178 -27.52 2.08 -0.43
C LEU A 178 -26.45 1.15 0.15
N PHE A 179 -26.02 1.35 1.40
CA PHE A 179 -25.10 0.42 2.04
C PHE A 179 -25.69 -0.97 2.28
N ASP A 180 -27.02 -1.11 2.44
CA ASP A 180 -27.67 -2.42 2.55
C ASP A 180 -27.44 -3.25 1.27
N ASP A 181 -27.67 -2.61 0.11
CA ASP A 181 -27.44 -3.23 -1.18
C ASP A 181 -25.94 -3.48 -1.46
N ILE A 182 -25.05 -2.58 -1.01
CA ILE A 182 -23.59 -2.75 -1.17
C ILE A 182 -23.07 -3.94 -0.35
N VAL A 183 -23.55 -4.11 0.88
CA VAL A 183 -23.15 -5.23 1.74
C VAL A 183 -23.59 -6.56 1.16
N THR A 184 -24.78 -6.60 0.56
CA THR A 184 -25.36 -7.82 -0.03
C THR A 184 -24.94 -8.06 -1.48
N SER A 185 -24.33 -7.08 -2.15
CA SER A 185 -23.79 -7.23 -3.50
C SER A 185 -22.63 -8.24 -3.54
N ASN A 186 -22.60 -9.03 -4.62
CA ASN A 186 -21.47 -9.92 -4.91
C ASN A 186 -20.30 -9.16 -5.57
N HIS A 187 -20.45 -7.85 -5.80
CA HIS A 187 -19.45 -7.07 -6.48
C HIS A 187 -18.20 -6.86 -5.60
N PRO A 188 -17.00 -7.20 -6.09
CA PRO A 188 -15.79 -7.18 -5.29
C PRO A 188 -15.37 -5.79 -4.78
N ASN A 189 -15.87 -4.71 -5.40
CA ASN A 189 -15.59 -3.34 -4.96
C ASN A 189 -16.53 -2.84 -3.85
N GLY A 190 -17.50 -3.64 -3.36
CA GLY A 190 -18.40 -3.21 -2.28
C GLY A 190 -17.64 -2.71 -1.05
N LEU A 191 -16.68 -3.51 -0.58
CA LEU A 191 -15.79 -3.11 0.52
C LEU A 191 -14.95 -1.87 0.19
N SER A 192 -14.50 -1.71 -1.06
CA SER A 192 -13.74 -0.54 -1.48
C SER A 192 -14.53 0.75 -1.30
N VAL A 193 -15.83 0.73 -1.65
CA VAL A 193 -16.73 1.88 -1.48
C VAL A 193 -16.92 2.21 -0.01
N VAL A 194 -17.15 1.22 0.84
CA VAL A 194 -17.29 1.44 2.29
C VAL A 194 -16.01 2.05 2.85
N LEU A 195 -14.84 1.47 2.55
CA LEU A 195 -13.54 1.96 3.00
C LEU A 195 -13.26 3.41 2.55
N LYS A 196 -13.50 3.73 1.27
CA LYS A 196 -13.36 5.09 0.72
C LYS A 196 -14.30 6.07 1.44
N THR A 197 -15.51 5.63 1.76
CA THR A 197 -16.53 6.46 2.39
C THR A 197 -16.19 6.74 3.85
N VAL A 198 -15.77 5.72 4.60
CA VAL A 198 -15.23 5.88 5.95
C VAL A 198 -14.06 6.86 5.92
N ALA A 199 -13.07 6.64 5.06
CA ALA A 199 -11.92 7.55 4.93
C ALA A 199 -12.34 8.98 4.58
N ALA A 200 -13.32 9.18 3.69
CA ALA A 200 -13.86 10.50 3.39
C ALA A 200 -14.45 11.19 4.62
N CYS A 201 -15.23 10.49 5.45
CA CYS A 201 -15.75 11.03 6.70
C CYS A 201 -14.62 11.51 7.63
N TYR A 202 -13.56 10.71 7.80
CA TYR A 202 -12.39 11.09 8.60
C TYR A 202 -11.68 12.32 8.03
N ARG A 203 -11.46 12.38 6.71
CA ARG A 203 -10.80 13.52 6.04
C ARG A 203 -11.60 14.81 6.15
N HIS A 204 -12.93 14.73 6.15
CA HIS A 204 -13.80 15.89 6.31
C HIS A 204 -14.03 16.30 7.77
N GLY A 205 -13.40 15.63 8.75
CA GLY A 205 -13.54 15.95 10.17
C GLY A 205 -14.80 15.39 10.82
N PHE A 206 -15.49 14.44 10.17
CA PHE A 206 -16.70 13.78 10.66
C PHE A 206 -16.41 12.32 11.06
N ALA A 207 -15.44 12.11 11.95
CA ALA A 207 -14.99 10.78 12.36
C ALA A 207 -16.13 9.92 12.96
N ASP A 208 -17.08 10.53 13.68
CA ASP A 208 -18.24 9.84 14.24
C ASP A 208 -19.13 9.22 13.15
N ILE A 209 -19.35 9.96 12.04
CA ILE A 209 -20.09 9.44 10.88
C ILE A 209 -19.31 8.31 10.23
N GLY A 210 -17.98 8.46 10.08
CA GLY A 210 -17.12 7.41 9.54
C GLY A 210 -17.19 6.12 10.35
N THR A 211 -17.13 6.22 11.67
CA THR A 211 -17.28 5.10 12.60
C THR A 211 -18.66 4.46 12.46
N ARG A 212 -19.71 5.29 12.37
CA ARG A 212 -21.08 4.79 12.18
C ARG A 212 -21.28 4.04 10.87
N VAL A 213 -20.65 4.49 9.77
CA VAL A 213 -20.67 3.77 8.49
C VAL A 213 -20.00 2.39 8.61
N ALA A 214 -18.84 2.33 9.27
CA ALA A 214 -18.13 1.07 9.49
C ALA A 214 -18.93 0.08 10.36
N ASP A 215 -19.51 0.57 11.46
CA ASP A 215 -20.35 -0.24 12.35
C ASP A 215 -21.62 -0.72 11.66
N TYR A 216 -22.29 0.15 10.91
CA TYR A 216 -23.49 -0.21 10.16
C TYR A 216 -23.21 -1.30 9.12
N ALA A 217 -22.14 -1.17 8.33
CA ALA A 217 -21.77 -2.18 7.34
C ALA A 217 -21.44 -3.53 8.00
N ARG A 218 -20.75 -3.51 9.14
CA ARG A 218 -20.45 -4.70 9.95
C ARG A 218 -21.73 -5.38 10.47
N GLU A 219 -22.62 -4.61 11.08
CA GLU A 219 -23.88 -5.11 11.65
C GLU A 219 -24.78 -5.67 10.55
N MET A 220 -24.90 -4.96 9.43
CA MET A 220 -25.67 -5.40 8.29
C MET A 220 -25.11 -6.71 7.72
N ALA A 221 -23.79 -6.83 7.60
CA ALA A 221 -23.16 -8.08 7.18
C ALA A 221 -23.48 -9.23 8.14
N GLY A 222 -23.49 -8.98 9.45
CA GLY A 222 -23.87 -9.96 10.47
C GLY A 222 -25.32 -10.44 10.37
N VAL A 223 -26.22 -9.62 9.83
CA VAL A 223 -27.65 -9.96 9.66
C VAL A 223 -27.91 -10.60 8.29
N ARG A 224 -27.24 -10.14 7.24
CA ARG A 224 -27.59 -10.46 5.84
C ARG A 224 -26.72 -11.55 5.21
N LEU A 225 -25.55 -11.82 5.75
CA LEU A 225 -24.57 -12.74 5.15
C LEU A 225 -24.32 -13.95 6.06
N ASP A 226 -24.08 -15.11 5.45
CA ASP A 226 -23.63 -16.30 6.15
C ASP A 226 -22.21 -16.09 6.69
N GLU A 227 -21.89 -16.64 7.87
CA GLU A 227 -20.56 -16.51 8.49
C GLU A 227 -19.43 -17.10 7.63
N ARG A 228 -19.75 -18.03 6.72
CA ARG A 228 -18.79 -18.62 5.78
C ARG A 228 -18.61 -17.78 4.52
N ASP A 229 -19.44 -16.75 4.32
CA ASP A 229 -19.31 -15.83 3.19
C ASP A 229 -18.04 -14.98 3.36
N PRO A 230 -17.13 -14.92 2.37
CA PRO A 230 -15.93 -14.10 2.47
C PRO A 230 -16.25 -12.61 2.74
N ARG A 231 -17.42 -12.12 2.29
CA ARG A 231 -17.87 -10.75 2.55
C ARG A 231 -18.19 -10.51 4.02
N TRP A 232 -18.79 -11.49 4.70
CA TRP A 232 -19.05 -11.41 6.14
C TRP A 232 -17.73 -11.13 6.88
N VAL A 233 -16.70 -11.93 6.61
CA VAL A 233 -15.39 -11.76 7.25
C VAL A 233 -14.78 -10.39 6.95
N LEU A 234 -14.85 -9.94 5.70
CA LEU A 234 -14.32 -8.63 5.28
C LEU A 234 -15.01 -7.47 6.02
N TYR A 235 -16.34 -7.52 6.18
CA TYR A 235 -17.08 -6.48 6.90
C TYR A 235 -16.85 -6.55 8.42
N GLN A 236 -16.67 -7.74 8.99
CA GLN A 236 -16.31 -7.89 10.41
C GLN A 236 -14.94 -7.28 10.75
N MET A 237 -14.05 -7.15 9.76
CA MET A 237 -12.73 -6.56 9.96
C MET A 237 -12.72 -5.03 9.95
N LEU A 238 -13.79 -4.37 9.50
CA LEU A 238 -13.81 -2.90 9.34
C LEU A 238 -13.39 -2.14 10.60
N PRO A 239 -13.88 -2.45 11.82
CA PRO A 239 -13.49 -1.71 13.02
C PRO A 239 -12.02 -1.90 13.42
N THR A 240 -11.38 -2.96 12.93
CA THR A 240 -9.96 -3.25 13.24
C THR A 240 -9.00 -2.53 12.30
N LEU A 241 -9.49 -2.00 11.18
CA LEU A 241 -8.68 -1.27 10.22
C LEU A 241 -8.45 0.14 10.77
N LYS A 242 -7.21 0.42 11.19
CA LYS A 242 -6.80 1.75 11.65
C LYS A 242 -6.91 2.75 10.50
N MET A 243 -7.99 3.52 10.48
CA MET A 243 -8.12 4.72 9.66
C MET A 243 -7.52 5.89 10.44
N SER A 244 -6.59 6.62 9.83
CA SER A 244 -5.93 7.71 10.53
C SER A 244 -6.84 8.92 10.62
N GLU A 245 -6.98 9.50 11.81
CA GLU A 245 -7.51 10.86 11.94
C GLU A 245 -6.53 11.85 11.30
N ALA A 246 -7.01 12.67 10.37
CA ALA A 246 -6.29 13.85 9.92
C ALA A 246 -6.28 14.88 11.04
N ARG A 247 -5.32 14.79 11.98
CA ARG A 247 -5.03 15.91 12.88
C ARG A 247 -4.43 17.04 12.07
N GLY A 248 -5.29 17.94 11.63
CA GLY A 248 -4.90 19.24 11.09
C GLY A 248 -4.29 20.09 12.19
N ASN A 249 -2.97 20.08 12.30
CA ASN A 249 -2.24 21.24 12.81
C ASN A 249 -1.45 21.86 11.65
N LYS A 250 -1.51 23.19 11.55
CA LYS A 250 -0.95 24.00 10.47
C LYS A 250 0.48 23.55 10.11
N GLY A 251 0.65 23.03 8.90
CA GLY A 251 1.96 22.69 8.35
C GLY A 251 2.16 21.19 8.11
N MET A 252 1.52 20.68 7.06
CA MET A 252 1.94 19.50 6.31
C MET A 252 2.17 18.20 7.11
N VAL A 253 1.08 17.50 7.46
CA VAL A 253 0.99 16.03 7.38
C VAL A 253 -0.44 15.68 6.99
N VAL A 254 -0.66 15.29 5.74
CA VAL A 254 -1.88 14.56 5.34
C VAL A 254 -1.60 13.11 5.74
N PRO A 255 -2.26 12.55 6.77
CA PRO A 255 -2.17 11.11 6.95
C PRO A 255 -2.82 10.49 5.71
N ARG A 256 -2.03 9.74 4.95
CA ARG A 256 -2.58 8.91 3.88
C ARG A 256 -3.48 7.88 4.56
N ASP A 257 -4.67 7.68 4.02
CA ASP A 257 -5.49 6.51 4.33
C ASP A 257 -4.78 5.26 3.78
N GLU A 258 -3.66 4.86 4.40
CA GLU A 258 -2.72 3.88 3.86
C GLU A 258 -3.41 2.55 3.58
N VAL A 259 -4.35 2.16 4.45
CA VAL A 259 -5.16 0.95 4.27
C VAL A 259 -6.01 1.05 2.99
N VAL A 260 -6.70 2.17 2.76
CA VAL A 260 -7.53 2.37 1.56
C VAL A 260 -6.67 2.38 0.31
N GLY A 261 -5.55 3.12 0.34
CA GLY A 261 -4.62 3.20 -0.78
C GLY A 261 -4.02 1.83 -1.15
N VAL A 262 -3.54 1.07 -0.16
CA VAL A 262 -2.99 -0.27 -0.38
C VAL A 262 -4.08 -1.22 -0.88
N TYR A 263 -5.28 -1.17 -0.29
CA TYR A 263 -6.41 -1.98 -0.70
C TYR A 263 -6.82 -1.73 -2.16
N GLU A 264 -6.91 -0.46 -2.58
CA GLU A 264 -7.26 -0.11 -3.96
C GLU A 264 -6.19 -0.57 -4.96
N VAL A 265 -4.91 -0.40 -4.62
CA VAL A 265 -3.80 -0.89 -5.45
C VAL A 265 -3.90 -2.40 -5.62
N PHE A 266 -4.24 -3.12 -4.56
CA PHE A 266 -4.43 -4.56 -4.57
C PHE A 266 -5.64 -4.98 -5.43
N CYS A 267 -6.81 -4.37 -5.24
CA CYS A 267 -7.99 -4.63 -6.07
C CYS A 267 -7.69 -4.37 -7.56
N ARG A 268 -6.97 -3.29 -7.88
CA ARG A 268 -6.56 -2.96 -9.24
C ARG A 268 -5.66 -4.04 -9.85
N ASP A 269 -4.73 -4.59 -9.08
CA ASP A 269 -3.89 -5.70 -9.53
C ASP A 269 -4.72 -6.97 -9.82
N LEU A 270 -5.67 -7.32 -8.95
CA LEU A 270 -6.59 -8.43 -9.16
C LEU A 270 -7.43 -8.25 -10.44
N TRP A 271 -8.00 -7.06 -10.65
CA TRP A 271 -8.73 -6.71 -11.87
C TRP A 271 -7.86 -6.89 -13.13
N ARG A 272 -6.60 -6.43 -13.10
CA ARG A 272 -5.66 -6.57 -14.23
C ARG A 272 -5.34 -8.03 -14.54
N ARG A 273 -5.10 -8.85 -13.52
CA ARG A 273 -4.81 -10.29 -13.69
C ARG A 273 -5.97 -11.05 -14.32
N LYS A 274 -7.21 -10.72 -13.95
CA LYS A 274 -8.42 -11.39 -14.47
C LYS A 274 -8.86 -10.90 -15.85
N ARG A 275 -8.36 -9.76 -16.35
CA ARG A 275 -8.65 -9.23 -17.70
C ARG A 275 -7.37 -8.80 -18.45
N PRO A 276 -6.53 -9.76 -18.88
CA PRO A 276 -5.37 -9.44 -19.72
C PRO A 276 -5.84 -9.00 -21.12
N GLY A 277 -5.92 -7.69 -21.37
CA GLY A 277 -6.28 -7.09 -22.66
C GLY A 277 -7.26 -5.92 -22.61
N GLY A 278 -7.95 -5.70 -21.48
CA GLY A 278 -8.99 -4.68 -21.33
C GLY A 278 -8.54 -3.33 -20.77
N GLY A 279 -7.25 -3.01 -20.82
CA GLY A 279 -6.67 -1.85 -20.13
C GLY A 279 -7.30 -0.49 -20.48
N VAL A 280 -7.91 -0.38 -21.67
CA VAL A 280 -8.57 0.85 -22.13
C VAL A 280 -10.03 0.94 -21.67
N LEU A 281 -10.76 -0.19 -21.56
CA LEU A 281 -12.17 -0.17 -21.12
C LEU A 281 -12.32 0.03 -19.60
N VAL A 282 -11.36 -0.44 -18.79
CA VAL A 282 -11.36 -0.20 -17.33
C VAL A 282 -11.04 1.27 -16.99
N LEU A 283 -10.42 2.03 -17.90
CA LEU A 283 -10.18 3.47 -17.72
C LEU A 283 -11.29 4.33 -18.33
N LEU A 284 -11.91 3.90 -19.44
CA LEU A 284 -12.98 4.65 -20.10
C LEU A 284 -14.34 4.59 -19.39
N TRP A 285 -14.59 3.57 -18.58
CA TRP A 285 -15.84 3.44 -17.81
C TRP A 285 -15.79 4.11 -16.43
N TYR A 286 -14.62 4.65 -16.04
CA TYR A 286 -14.37 5.00 -14.64
C TYR A 286 -13.50 6.26 -14.50
N PRO A 287 -14.06 7.46 -14.61
CA PRO A 287 -13.37 8.69 -14.22
C PRO A 287 -13.36 8.89 -12.70
N SER A 288 -14.45 8.52 -12.01
CA SER A 288 -14.69 8.74 -10.57
C SER A 288 -13.88 7.83 -9.64
N LEU A 289 -13.58 6.60 -10.07
CA LEU A 289 -12.75 5.66 -9.29
C LEU A 289 -11.23 5.93 -9.42
N PHE A 290 -10.82 6.86 -10.28
CA PHE A 290 -9.42 7.08 -10.65
C PHE A 290 -8.95 8.54 -10.53
N CYS A 291 -9.82 9.47 -10.15
CA CYS A 291 -9.43 10.85 -9.83
C CYS A 291 -9.13 11.01 -8.34
N TRP A 292 -7.85 11.28 -8.05
CA TRP A 292 -7.38 11.91 -6.82
C TRP A 292 -7.64 13.41 -6.87
#